data_AF-A0A3A6QRC3-F1
#
_entry.id   AF-A0A3A6QRC3-F1
#
_cell.length_a   1.000
_cell.length_b   1.000
_cell.length_c   1.000
_cell.angle_alpha   90.00
_cell.angle_beta   90.00
_cell.angle_gamma   90.00
#
_symmetry.space_group_name_H-M   'P 1'
#
loop_
_entity.id
_entity.type
_entity.pdbx_description
1 polymer ?
#
loop_
_entity_poly.entity_id
_entity_poly.type
_entity_poly.pdbx_seq_one_letter_code
_entity_poly.pdbx_strand_id
1 'polypeptide(L)'
;MTSRSEYRIASEDYCPCAVVGCFGGTATASIDPVSEIADIVRDYGLWFDVDAAMAGSAMILPECRWMWEEIEGADSVVINAHNWLGAPFDCSSALK
;
A
#
# COMPACT_ATOMS: atom_id res chain seq x y z
N MET A 1 17.38 12.32 -12.46
CA MET A 1 16.02 12.78 -12.83
C MET A 1 15.64 12.05 -14.10
N THR A 2 15.10 10.85 -13.95
CA THR A 2 14.48 10.13 -15.07
C THR A 2 13.21 10.87 -15.43
N SER A 3 13.06 11.24 -16.71
CA SER A 3 11.86 11.87 -17.25
C SER A 3 10.62 11.06 -16.81
N ARG A 4 9.61 11.73 -16.24
CA ARG A 4 8.29 11.15 -15.86
C ARG A 4 7.53 10.48 -17.03
N SER A 5 8.10 10.42 -18.25
CA SER A 5 7.40 10.05 -19.49
C SER A 5 7.36 8.56 -19.85
N GLU A 6 7.81 7.62 -19.01
CA GLU A 6 7.87 6.19 -19.39
C GLU A 6 6.95 5.24 -18.63
N TYR A 7 6.15 5.70 -17.67
CA TYR A 7 5.11 4.85 -17.08
C TYR A 7 3.83 4.94 -17.92
N ARG A 8 3.66 4.00 -18.87
CA ARG A 8 2.39 3.80 -19.60
C ARG A 8 1.38 3.09 -18.69
N ILE A 9 0.86 3.80 -17.70
CA ILE A 9 -0.20 3.28 -16.82
C ILE A 9 -1.49 3.12 -17.62
N ALA A 10 -1.81 4.09 -18.48
CA ALA A 10 -2.96 4.03 -19.38
C ALA A 10 -2.53 3.69 -20.82
N SER A 11 -3.35 2.90 -21.52
CA SER A 11 -3.23 2.62 -22.96
C SER A 11 -4.63 2.57 -23.59
N GLU A 12 -4.74 2.69 -24.92
CA GLU A 12 -6.05 2.74 -25.59
C GLU A 12 -6.88 1.44 -25.43
N ASP A 13 -6.23 0.31 -25.14
CA ASP A 13 -6.87 -1.00 -25.02
C ASP A 13 -7.24 -1.38 -23.57
N TYR A 14 -6.73 -0.64 -22.57
CA TYR A 14 -6.92 -0.96 -21.16
C TYR A 14 -7.29 0.26 -20.32
N CYS A 15 -8.27 0.07 -19.44
CA CYS A 15 -8.67 1.05 -18.43
C CYS A 15 -8.23 0.54 -17.05
N PRO A 16 -7.06 0.99 -16.53
CA PRO A 16 -6.67 0.68 -15.17
C PRO A 16 -7.72 1.22 -14.19
N CYS A 17 -7.96 0.49 -13.11
CA CYS A 17 -8.93 0.89 -12.09
C CYS A 17 -8.30 1.13 -10.72
N ALA A 18 -7.19 0.45 -10.41
CA ALA A 18 -6.56 0.51 -9.11
C ALA A 18 -5.05 0.18 -9.18
N VAL A 19 -4.33 0.61 -8.16
CA VAL A 19 -2.97 0.20 -7.82
C VAL A 19 -2.98 -0.36 -6.41
N VAL A 20 -2.20 -1.41 -6.17
CA VAL A 20 -2.01 -1.99 -4.83
C VAL A 20 -0.53 -1.87 -4.47
N GLY A 21 -0.21 -1.10 -3.44
CA GLY A 21 1.14 -0.97 -2.90
C GLY A 21 1.38 -2.04 -1.83
N CYS A 22 2.49 -2.76 -1.94
CA CYS A 22 2.86 -3.81 -0.99
C CYS A 22 3.68 -3.22 0.16
N PHE A 23 3.15 -3.32 1.39
CA PHE A 23 3.79 -2.84 2.59
C PHE A 23 4.11 -4.01 3.54
N GLY A 24 5.29 -4.60 3.35
CA GLY A 24 5.72 -5.81 4.05
C GLY A 24 5.49 -7.07 3.23
N GLY A 25 6.11 -7.13 2.04
CA GLY A 25 6.00 -8.28 1.14
C GLY A 25 6.37 -9.61 1.79
N THR A 26 5.67 -10.68 1.45
CA THR A 26 5.77 -11.97 2.15
C THR A 26 7.13 -12.65 2.04
N ALA A 27 7.86 -12.43 0.95
CA ALA A 27 9.15 -13.06 0.70
C ALA A 27 10.30 -12.39 1.44
N THR A 28 10.38 -11.06 1.37
CA THR A 28 11.56 -10.27 1.82
C THR A 28 11.22 -9.12 2.76
N ALA A 29 9.95 -8.98 3.14
CA ALA A 29 9.42 -7.81 3.84
C ALA A 29 9.69 -6.48 3.10
N SER A 30 9.64 -6.50 1.76
CA SER A 30 9.78 -5.29 0.96
C SER A 30 8.67 -4.28 1.25
N ILE A 31 9.00 -3.00 1.15
CA ILE A 31 8.09 -1.88 1.37
C ILE A 31 8.11 -1.01 0.11
N ASP A 32 6.95 -0.87 -0.53
CA ASP A 32 6.78 0.04 -1.66
C ASP A 32 6.69 1.51 -1.18
N PRO A 33 7.17 2.48 -1.97
CA PRO A 33 7.14 3.89 -1.62
C PRO A 33 5.72 4.47 -1.76
N VAL A 34 4.93 4.37 -0.69
CA VAL A 34 3.50 4.76 -0.66
C VAL A 34 3.26 6.18 -1.15
N SER A 35 4.04 7.14 -0.67
CA SER A 35 3.99 8.56 -1.08
C SER A 35 4.10 8.74 -2.60
N GLU A 36 5.16 8.18 -3.18
CA GLU A 36 5.46 8.31 -4.61
C GLU A 36 4.37 7.66 -5.48
N ILE A 37 3.83 6.53 -5.01
CA ILE A 37 2.73 5.83 -5.69
C ILE A 37 1.44 6.65 -5.60
N ALA A 38 1.10 7.19 -4.43
CA ALA A 38 -0.10 8.00 -4.24
C ALA A 38 -0.11 9.22 -5.18
N ASP A 39 1.02 9.90 -5.33
CA ASP A 39 1.17 11.04 -6.24
C ASP A 39 0.90 10.65 -7.70
N ILE A 40 1.44 9.50 -8.14
CA ILE A 40 1.18 8.98 -9.48
C ILE A 40 -0.29 8.61 -9.62
N VAL A 41 -0.83 7.82 -8.70
CA VAL A 41 -2.21 7.32 -8.76
C VAL A 41 -3.22 8.46 -8.84
N ARG A 42 -3.02 9.54 -8.07
CA ARG A 42 -3.85 10.74 -8.12
C ARG A 42 -3.85 11.41 -9.50
N ASP A 43 -2.69 11.51 -10.15
CA ASP A 43 -2.57 12.10 -11.50
C ASP A 43 -3.40 11.32 -12.54
N TYR A 44 -3.62 10.01 -12.33
CA TYR A 44 -4.42 9.15 -13.20
C TYR A 44 -5.85 8.89 -12.69
N GLY A 45 -6.23 9.40 -11.51
CA GLY A 45 -7.54 9.18 -10.90
C GLY A 45 -7.86 7.71 -10.59
N LEU A 46 -6.84 6.91 -10.26
CA LEU A 46 -7.01 5.49 -9.91
C LEU A 46 -7.29 5.33 -8.42
N TRP A 47 -7.85 4.18 -8.03
CA TRP A 47 -7.92 3.78 -6.63
C TRP A 47 -6.56 3.33 -6.12
N PHE A 48 -6.13 3.74 -4.93
CA PHE A 48 -4.89 3.24 -4.32
C PHE A 48 -5.18 2.42 -3.05
N ASP A 49 -4.85 1.14 -3.07
CA ASP A 49 -4.90 0.28 -1.87
C ASP A 49 -3.47 0.03 -1.35
N VAL A 50 -3.29 0.03 -0.04
CA VAL A 50 -2.04 -0.41 0.59
C VAL A 50 -2.25 -1.73 1.32
N ASP A 51 -1.57 -2.76 0.84
CA ASP A 51 -1.53 -4.07 1.49
C ASP A 51 -0.47 -4.05 2.59
N ALA A 52 -0.92 -3.78 3.81
CA ALA A 52 -0.15 -3.88 5.04
C ALA A 52 -0.53 -5.13 5.85
N ALA A 53 -1.01 -6.21 5.19
CA ALA A 53 -1.50 -7.40 5.87
C ALA A 53 -0.51 -7.95 6.89
N MET A 54 0.78 -7.95 6.58
CA MET A 54 1.84 -8.44 7.46
C MET A 54 2.41 -7.30 8.33
N ALA A 55 2.98 -6.26 7.72
CA ALA A 55 3.72 -5.23 8.46
C ALA A 55 2.84 -4.18 9.16
N GLY A 56 1.53 -4.10 8.87
CA GLY A 56 0.60 -3.19 9.52
C GLY A 56 0.57 -3.33 11.04
N SER A 57 0.87 -4.53 11.56
CA SER A 57 0.94 -4.81 13.00
C SER A 57 2.17 -4.19 13.68
N ALA A 58 3.33 -4.16 13.01
CA ALA A 58 4.55 -3.50 13.53
C ALA A 58 4.29 -2.01 13.82
N MET A 59 3.29 -1.50 13.12
CA MET A 59 2.62 -0.22 13.23
C MET A 59 2.49 0.32 14.65
N ILE A 60 2.07 -0.57 15.56
CA ILE A 60 1.71 -0.28 16.96
C ILE A 60 2.91 0.24 17.75
N LEU A 61 4.13 -0.15 17.36
CA LEU A 61 5.36 0.25 18.01
C LEU A 61 5.73 1.71 17.65
N PRO A 62 6.02 2.58 18.63
CA PRO A 62 6.43 3.96 18.38
C PRO A 62 7.59 4.11 17.38
N GLU A 63 8.57 3.21 17.45
CA GLU A 63 9.76 3.17 16.59
C GLU A 63 9.49 2.77 15.14
N CYS A 64 8.31 2.23 14.85
CA CYS A 64 7.88 1.84 13.51
C CYS A 64 6.83 2.79 12.91
N ARG A 65 6.47 3.89 13.61
CA ARG A 65 5.42 4.82 13.15
C ARG A 65 5.73 5.51 11.81
N TRP A 66 7.01 5.68 11.49
CA TRP A 66 7.47 6.21 10.21
C TRP A 66 6.93 5.42 9.01
N MET A 67 6.53 4.16 9.22
CA MET A 67 5.93 3.33 8.19
C MET A 67 4.51 3.77 7.76
N TRP A 68 3.79 4.57 8.58
CA TRP A 68 2.51 5.22 8.20
C TRP A 68 2.71 6.60 7.56
N GLU A 69 3.94 7.05 7.32
CA GLU A 69 4.12 8.36 6.67
C GLU A 69 3.44 8.36 5.29
N GLU A 70 2.50 9.30 5.13
CA GLU A 70 1.76 9.57 3.88
C GLU A 70 0.81 8.47 3.40
N ILE A 71 0.51 7.50 4.26
CA ILE A 71 -0.51 6.48 4.05
C ILE A 71 -1.92 7.04 3.87
N GLU A 72 -2.17 8.27 4.32
CA GLU A 72 -3.41 9.02 4.06
C GLU A 72 -3.62 9.30 2.56
N GLY A 73 -2.60 9.06 1.74
CA GLY A 73 -2.72 9.06 0.30
C GLY A 73 -3.35 7.82 -0.31
N ALA A 74 -3.51 6.74 0.46
CA ALA A 74 -4.25 5.56 0.05
C ALA A 74 -5.76 5.74 0.24
N ASP A 75 -6.55 5.13 -0.64
CA ASP A 75 -8.00 5.06 -0.53
C ASP A 75 -8.47 3.94 0.41
N SER A 76 -7.64 2.91 0.57
CA SER A 76 -7.84 1.82 1.52
C SER A 76 -6.53 1.21 2.01
N VAL A 77 -6.56 0.61 3.20
CA VAL A 77 -5.45 -0.16 3.78
C VAL A 77 -5.96 -1.48 4.35
N VAL A 78 -5.23 -2.57 4.11
CA VAL A 78 -5.50 -3.88 4.71
C VAL A 78 -4.48 -4.21 5.81
N ILE A 79 -4.97 -4.77 6.92
CA ILE A 79 -4.15 -5.34 8.00
C ILE A 79 -4.72 -6.70 8.40
N ASN A 80 -3.86 -7.70 8.58
CA ASN A 80 -4.25 -9.01 9.11
C ASN A 80 -3.75 -9.16 10.55
N ALA A 81 -4.66 -9.05 11.51
CA ALA A 81 -4.30 -9.22 12.92
C ALA A 81 -3.83 -10.65 13.24
N HIS A 82 -4.20 -11.63 12.41
CA HIS A 82 -3.75 -13.02 12.55
C HIS A 82 -2.30 -13.26 12.10
N ASN A 83 -1.64 -12.26 11.51
CA ASN A 83 -0.23 -12.36 11.15
C ASN A 83 0.65 -12.03 12.37
N TRP A 84 0.93 -10.75 12.62
CA TRP A 84 1.89 -10.31 13.64
C TRP A 84 1.25 -9.79 14.93
N LEU A 85 -0.07 -9.83 15.04
CA LEU A 85 -0.85 -9.37 16.19
C LEU A 85 -1.37 -10.51 17.07
N GLY A 86 -1.08 -11.77 16.69
CA GLY A 86 -1.39 -12.95 17.49
C GLY A 86 -2.87 -13.35 17.54
N ALA A 87 -3.73 -12.77 16.71
CA ALA A 87 -5.11 -13.22 16.59
C ALA A 87 -5.17 -14.63 15.94
N PRO A 88 -6.16 -15.48 16.28
CA PRO A 88 -6.36 -16.72 15.55
C PRO A 88 -6.82 -16.43 14.11
N PHE A 89 -6.54 -17.37 13.20
CA PHE A 89 -7.15 -17.36 11.88
C PHE A 89 -8.68 -17.56 12.00
N ASP A 90 -9.52 -16.81 11.27
CA ASP A 90 -9.24 -15.69 10.37
C ASP A 90 -9.49 -14.33 11.04
N CYS A 91 -8.66 -13.33 10.72
CA CYS A 91 -8.83 -11.96 11.22
C CYS A 91 -8.15 -10.93 10.31
N SER A 92 -8.93 -10.31 9.42
CA SER A 92 -8.48 -9.28 8.48
C SER A 92 -9.38 -8.05 8.60
N SER A 93 -8.80 -6.86 8.42
CA SER A 93 -9.52 -5.60 8.46
C SER A 93 -9.08 -4.73 7.30
N ALA A 94 -10.06 -4.15 6.59
CA ALA A 94 -9.85 -3.11 5.59
C ALA A 94 -10.33 -1.78 6.16
N LEU A 95 -9.50 -0.75 6.04
CA LEU A 95 -9.68 0.58 6.63
C LEU A 95 -9.51 1.64 5.55
N LYS A 96 -9.84 2.89 5.90
CA LYS A 96 -9.71 4.09 5.07
C LYS A 96 -8.98 5.15 5.88
#